data_AF-A0A3B9FMU1-F1
#
_entry.id   AF-A0A3B9FMU1-F1
#
_cell.length_a   1.000
_cell.length_b   1.000
_cell.length_c   1.000
_cell.angle_alpha   90.00
_cell.angle_beta   90.00
_cell.angle_gamma   90.00
#
_symmetry.space_group_name_H-M   'P 1'
#
loop_
_entity.id
_entity.type
_entity.pdbx_description
1 polymer ?
#
loop_
_entity_poly.entity_id
_entity_poly.type
_entity_poly.pdbx_seq_one_letter_code
_entity_poly.pdbx_strand_id
1 'polypeptide(L)'
;MSDKETPLKKQGESDGVWMTFRRDGDEGHCVIKGEWTVGGGAVRSASLEWSGILSSNLDLRAFRFSASEIESWDSSLIVFLDLCRRELADSGKGFDPAGLPAGILKLLGMCGSKRPKKTGSDFSLEAGVEFFETGLGRFRETILGLACFWAEWLSAFLLLFIGRSGMRLRDLIMACRSCGASALPIVTLISFLTGLTMAFVGSVQLEKFNAKIYIADLVSLAMVREMGALMVAIVMA
;
A
#
# COMPACT_ATOMS: atom_id res chain seq x y z
N MET A 1 -20.00 34.18 -47.15
CA MET A 1 -18.76 33.53 -47.60
C MET A 1 -17.87 33.40 -46.36
N SER A 2 -17.90 32.18 -45.82
CA SER A 2 -17.14 31.57 -44.72
C SER A 2 -17.00 32.32 -43.40
N ASP A 3 -17.93 31.96 -42.51
CA ASP A 3 -17.87 32.06 -41.06
C ASP A 3 -16.56 31.50 -40.47
N LYS A 4 -15.97 32.29 -39.58
CA LYS A 4 -14.94 31.85 -38.63
C LYS A 4 -15.64 31.24 -37.43
N GLU A 5 -15.78 29.92 -37.41
CA GLU A 5 -16.13 29.21 -36.18
C GLU A 5 -14.87 29.01 -35.32
N THR A 6 -14.67 29.92 -34.38
CA THR A 6 -13.94 29.65 -33.14
C THR A 6 -14.69 28.59 -32.34
N PRO A 7 -14.11 27.42 -32.03
CA PRO A 7 -14.80 26.45 -31.20
C PRO A 7 -14.83 26.93 -29.74
N LEU A 8 -16.03 26.86 -29.19
CA LEU A 8 -16.45 27.28 -27.87
C LEU A 8 -15.70 26.52 -26.77
N LYS A 9 -15.02 27.26 -25.88
CA LYS A 9 -14.55 26.76 -24.59
C LYS A 9 -15.76 26.36 -23.73
N LYS A 10 -15.93 25.07 -23.46
CA LYS A 10 -16.89 24.60 -22.45
C LYS A 10 -16.24 24.67 -21.06
N GLN A 11 -16.88 25.46 -20.20
CA GLN A 11 -16.55 25.68 -18.80
C GLN A 11 -16.83 24.38 -18.02
N GLY A 12 -15.77 23.67 -17.61
CA GLY A 12 -15.88 22.44 -16.80
C GLY A 12 -14.77 21.40 -17.00
N GLU A 13 -13.83 21.62 -17.91
CA GLU A 13 -12.75 20.68 -18.19
C GLU A 13 -11.50 21.07 -17.40
N SER A 14 -11.20 20.29 -16.37
CA SER A 14 -10.00 20.35 -15.53
C SER A 14 -8.74 20.58 -16.37
N ASP A 15 -7.80 21.40 -15.87
CA ASP A 15 -6.43 21.62 -16.40
C ASP A 15 -5.77 20.30 -16.82
N GLY A 16 -6.07 19.87 -18.04
CA GLY A 16 -6.08 18.46 -18.38
C GLY A 16 -4.78 18.00 -19.01
N VAL A 17 -4.29 16.85 -18.55
CA VAL A 17 -3.35 16.06 -19.32
C VAL A 17 -4.00 15.68 -20.65
N TRP A 18 -3.35 16.08 -21.74
CA TRP A 18 -3.80 15.81 -23.10
C TRP A 18 -2.65 15.27 -23.95
N MET A 19 -2.97 14.41 -24.90
CA MET A 19 -1.99 13.82 -25.80
C MET A 19 -2.25 14.27 -27.24
N THR A 20 -1.23 14.83 -27.89
CA THR A 20 -1.32 15.18 -29.30
C THR A 20 -0.68 14.09 -30.15
N PHE A 21 -1.43 13.58 -31.12
CA PHE A 21 -0.95 12.61 -32.09
C PHE A 21 -0.66 13.27 -33.43
N ARG A 22 0.51 13.01 -34.01
CA ARG A 22 0.83 13.33 -35.41
C ARG A 22 1.32 12.08 -36.12
N ARG A 23 0.84 11.88 -37.34
CA ARG A 23 1.32 10.80 -38.22
C ARG A 23 2.48 11.31 -39.07
N ASP A 24 3.61 10.62 -39.03
CA ASP A 24 4.78 10.89 -39.85
C ASP A 24 5.10 9.62 -40.67
N GLY A 25 4.43 9.48 -41.82
CA GLY A 25 4.54 8.30 -42.68
C GLY A 25 4.03 7.01 -42.02
N ASP A 26 4.97 6.10 -41.74
CA ASP A 26 4.76 4.78 -41.11
C ASP A 26 5.02 4.79 -39.59
N GLU A 27 5.39 5.96 -39.04
CA GLU A 27 5.60 6.19 -37.61
C GLU A 27 4.52 7.14 -37.04
N GLY A 28 4.01 6.81 -35.84
CA GLY A 28 3.11 7.66 -35.08
C GLY A 28 3.87 8.44 -34.01
N HIS A 29 3.81 9.77 -34.02
CA HIS A 29 4.44 10.61 -33.01
C HIS A 29 3.41 11.08 -31.96
N CYS A 30 3.57 10.61 -30.73
CA CYS A 30 2.75 11.00 -29.58
C CYS A 30 3.49 12.02 -28.72
N VAL A 31 2.93 13.23 -28.60
CA VAL A 31 3.43 14.27 -27.70
C VAL A 31 2.56 14.30 -26.46
N ILE A 32 3.19 14.02 -25.32
CA ILE A 32 2.55 14.08 -24.01
C ILE A 32 2.82 15.45 -23.39
N LYS A 33 1.76 16.14 -22.94
CA LYS A 33 1.83 17.47 -22.31
C LYS A 33 0.98 17.54 -21.04
N GLY A 34 1.30 18.48 -20.14
CA GLY A 34 0.52 18.79 -18.94
C GLY A 34 1.12 18.25 -17.63
N GLU A 35 0.35 18.35 -16.56
CA GLU A 35 0.73 17.93 -15.21
C GLU A 35 0.38 16.46 -14.93
N TRP A 36 1.40 15.62 -14.74
CA TRP A 36 1.23 14.19 -14.51
C TRP A 36 1.33 13.83 -13.04
N THR A 37 0.25 14.07 -12.29
CA THR A 37 0.16 13.74 -10.85
C THR A 37 -0.94 12.71 -10.56
N VAL A 38 -0.77 11.92 -9.50
CA VAL A 38 -1.72 10.86 -9.11
C VAL A 38 -3.09 11.43 -8.72
N GLY A 39 -3.13 12.67 -8.19
CA GLY A 39 -4.37 13.33 -7.75
C GLY A 39 -5.33 13.73 -8.87
N GLY A 40 -4.85 13.88 -10.12
CA GLY A 40 -5.62 14.44 -11.24
C GLY A 40 -6.33 13.42 -12.14
N GLY A 41 -6.19 12.11 -11.91
CA GLY A 41 -6.79 11.09 -12.79
C GLY A 41 -6.19 11.05 -14.21
N ALA A 42 -5.04 11.69 -14.41
CA ALA A 42 -4.34 11.85 -15.70
C ALA A 42 -4.16 10.54 -16.49
N VAL A 43 -3.89 9.43 -15.79
CA VAL A 43 -3.68 8.12 -16.43
C VAL A 43 -4.96 7.64 -17.11
N ARG A 44 -6.13 7.87 -16.52
CA ARG A 44 -7.39 7.36 -17.06
C ARG A 44 -7.81 8.13 -18.31
N SER A 45 -7.73 9.46 -18.30
CA SER A 45 -8.02 10.29 -19.48
C SER A 45 -7.04 9.98 -20.61
N ALA A 46 -5.74 9.95 -20.32
CA ALA A 46 -4.73 9.65 -21.33
C ALA A 46 -4.84 8.23 -21.90
N SER A 47 -5.23 7.23 -21.08
CA SER A 47 -5.44 5.85 -21.56
C SER A 47 -6.62 5.73 -22.53
N LEU A 48 -7.69 6.49 -22.32
CA LEU A 48 -8.83 6.54 -23.23
C LEU A 48 -8.44 7.17 -24.57
N GLU A 49 -7.74 8.31 -24.55
CA GLU A 49 -7.22 8.96 -25.77
C GLU A 49 -6.26 8.03 -26.53
N TRP A 50 -5.34 7.38 -25.82
CA TRP A 50 -4.40 6.41 -26.38
C TRP A 50 -5.10 5.24 -27.06
N SER A 51 -6.10 4.62 -26.39
CA SER A 51 -6.85 3.51 -26.96
C SER A 51 -7.60 3.90 -28.25
N GLY A 52 -8.11 5.14 -28.32
CA GLY A 52 -8.72 5.71 -29.52
C GLY A 52 -7.70 5.89 -30.66
N ILE A 53 -6.51 6.39 -30.36
CA ILE A 53 -5.43 6.58 -31.35
C ILE A 53 -4.90 5.25 -31.88
N LEU A 54 -4.73 4.25 -31.00
CA LEU A 54 -4.24 2.92 -31.37
C LEU A 54 -5.24 2.18 -32.26
N SER A 55 -6.53 2.24 -31.92
CA SER A 55 -7.61 1.60 -32.70
C SER A 55 -7.87 2.28 -34.05
N SER A 56 -7.56 3.56 -34.19
CA SER A 56 -7.75 4.31 -35.44
C SER A 56 -6.55 4.23 -36.39
N ASN A 57 -5.39 3.78 -35.90
CA ASN A 57 -4.14 3.72 -36.67
C ASN A 57 -3.48 2.33 -36.57
N LEU A 58 -4.19 1.29 -37.03
CA LEU A 58 -3.65 -0.08 -37.06
C LEU A 58 -2.47 -0.23 -38.03
N ASP A 59 -2.36 0.61 -39.05
CA ASP A 59 -1.36 0.46 -40.13
C ASP A 59 0.07 0.86 -39.74
N LEU A 60 0.26 1.59 -38.63
CA LEU A 60 1.57 2.12 -38.24
C LEU A 60 2.44 1.06 -37.56
N ARG A 61 3.71 0.99 -37.95
CA ARG A 61 4.69 0.01 -37.45
C ARG A 61 5.37 0.41 -36.15
N ALA A 62 5.54 1.71 -35.90
CA ALA A 62 6.21 2.19 -34.70
C ALA A 62 5.55 3.47 -34.16
N PHE A 63 5.58 3.63 -32.83
CA PHE A 63 5.14 4.83 -32.15
C PHE A 63 6.32 5.45 -31.39
N ARG A 64 6.62 6.71 -31.70
CA ARG A 64 7.60 7.53 -30.99
C ARG A 64 6.90 8.39 -29.95
N PHE A 65 7.38 8.34 -28.72
CA PHE A 65 6.86 9.16 -27.62
C PHE A 65 7.82 10.30 -27.30
N SER A 66 7.29 11.51 -27.20
CA SER A 66 8.02 12.71 -26.81
C SER A 66 7.29 13.45 -25.69
N ALA A 67 8.06 13.90 -24.70
CA ALA A 67 7.57 14.69 -23.60
C ALA A 67 7.98 16.16 -23.81
N SER A 68 6.99 17.04 -23.95
CA SER A 68 7.21 18.49 -24.11
C SER A 68 6.30 19.23 -23.14
N GLU A 69 6.78 20.32 -22.52
CA GLU A 69 5.99 21.12 -21.56
C GLU A 69 5.42 20.31 -20.37
N ILE A 70 6.24 19.46 -19.76
CA ILE A 70 5.89 18.75 -18.50
C ILE A 70 6.45 19.56 -17.32
N GLU A 71 5.58 20.24 -16.57
CA GLU A 71 5.97 21.01 -15.38
C GLU A 71 6.25 20.10 -14.17
N SER A 72 5.44 19.05 -13.97
CA SER A 72 5.55 18.09 -12.87
C SER A 72 5.13 16.68 -13.35
N TRP A 73 5.89 15.66 -12.95
CA TRP A 73 5.59 14.26 -13.23
C TRP A 73 5.89 13.35 -12.04
N ASP A 74 5.05 12.32 -11.84
CA ASP A 74 5.20 11.28 -10.82
C ASP A 74 5.12 9.87 -11.46
N SER A 75 4.97 8.84 -10.63
CA SER A 75 4.83 7.42 -10.96
C SER A 75 3.67 7.13 -11.92
N SER A 76 2.67 8.02 -12.00
CA SER A 76 1.53 7.92 -12.90
C SER A 76 1.93 7.94 -14.39
N LEU A 77 2.86 8.83 -14.77
CA LEU A 77 3.36 8.92 -16.15
C LEU A 77 4.11 7.65 -16.56
N ILE A 78 4.88 7.07 -15.64
CA ILE A 78 5.63 5.84 -15.88
C ILE A 78 4.68 4.66 -16.08
N VAL A 79 3.65 4.56 -15.24
CA VAL A 79 2.61 3.53 -15.38
C VAL A 79 1.89 3.66 -16.72
N PHE A 80 1.56 4.89 -17.14
CA PHE A 80 0.95 5.14 -18.45
C PHE A 80 1.87 4.74 -19.62
N LEU A 81 3.13 5.16 -19.61
CA LEU A 81 4.10 4.78 -20.65
C LEU A 81 4.36 3.27 -20.69
N ASP A 82 4.37 2.60 -19.54
CA ASP A 82 4.48 1.14 -19.47
C ASP A 82 3.22 0.44 -20.01
N LEU A 83 2.03 1.02 -19.81
CA LEU A 83 0.80 0.53 -20.44
C LEU A 83 0.86 0.67 -21.97
N CYS A 84 1.24 1.84 -22.50
CA CYS A 84 1.39 2.04 -23.95
C CYS A 84 2.43 1.08 -24.56
N ARG A 85 3.57 0.89 -23.88
CA ARG A 85 4.60 -0.06 -24.29
C ARG A 85 4.07 -1.49 -24.35
N ARG A 86 3.24 -1.90 -23.38
CA ARG A 86 2.62 -3.23 -23.35
C ARG A 86 1.62 -3.42 -24.48
N GLU A 87 0.73 -2.47 -24.69
CA GLU A 87 -0.27 -2.56 -25.76
C GLU A 87 0.36 -2.58 -27.16
N LEU A 88 1.46 -1.83 -27.36
CA LEU A 88 2.24 -1.90 -28.59
C LEU A 88 2.95 -3.24 -28.75
N ALA A 89 3.53 -3.78 -27.67
CA ALA A 89 4.16 -5.09 -27.71
C ALA A 89 3.15 -6.21 -28.00
N ASP A 90 1.95 -6.16 -27.41
CA ASP A 90 0.86 -7.11 -27.67
C ASP A 90 0.36 -7.00 -29.12
N SER A 91 0.39 -5.80 -29.70
CA SER A 91 0.04 -5.54 -31.11
C SER A 91 1.19 -5.77 -32.09
N GLY A 92 2.38 -6.16 -31.61
CA GLY A 92 3.58 -6.40 -32.44
C GLY A 92 4.24 -5.14 -33.03
N LYS A 93 4.00 -3.96 -32.43
CA LYS A 93 4.48 -2.66 -32.91
C LYS A 93 5.70 -2.15 -32.11
N GLY A 94 6.56 -1.38 -32.76
CA GLY A 94 7.75 -0.79 -32.15
C GLY A 94 7.43 0.38 -31.22
N PHE A 95 8.12 0.43 -30.07
CA PHE A 95 8.06 1.56 -29.14
C PHE A 95 9.41 2.28 -29.15
N ASP A 96 9.44 3.52 -29.63
CA ASP A 96 10.64 4.36 -29.68
C ASP A 96 10.59 5.45 -28.60
N PRO A 97 11.38 5.31 -27.52
CA PRO A 97 11.36 6.26 -26.41
C PRO A 97 12.37 7.40 -26.56
N ALA A 98 13.00 7.58 -27.74
CA ALA A 98 14.09 8.55 -27.95
C ALA A 98 13.73 10.02 -27.62
N GLY A 99 12.44 10.37 -27.58
CA GLY A 99 11.96 11.72 -27.23
C GLY A 99 11.71 11.98 -25.74
N LEU A 100 11.99 11.01 -24.85
CA LEU A 100 11.70 11.11 -23.42
C LEU A 100 12.93 11.57 -22.60
N PRO A 101 12.73 12.38 -21.53
CA PRO A 101 13.77 12.74 -20.57
C PRO A 101 14.51 11.52 -20.00
N ALA A 102 15.82 11.66 -19.77
CA ALA A 102 16.68 10.59 -19.26
C ALA A 102 16.19 9.94 -17.94
N GLY A 103 15.53 10.72 -17.07
CA GLY A 103 14.94 10.22 -15.82
C GLY A 103 13.81 9.21 -16.06
N ILE A 104 12.94 9.46 -17.03
CA ILE A 104 11.82 8.58 -17.38
C ILE A 104 12.34 7.32 -18.06
N LEU A 105 13.31 7.44 -18.97
CA LEU A 105 13.97 6.31 -19.62
C LEU A 105 14.57 5.32 -18.61
N LYS A 106 15.26 5.83 -17.58
CA LYS A 106 15.85 5.01 -16.53
C LYS A 106 14.81 4.22 -15.75
N LEU A 107 13.71 4.87 -15.37
CA LEU A 107 12.64 4.24 -14.59
C LEU A 107 11.82 3.25 -15.43
N LEU A 108 11.55 3.58 -16.69
CA LEU A 108 10.88 2.66 -17.62
C LEU A 108 11.71 1.40 -17.89
N GLY A 109 13.05 1.55 -17.91
CA GLY A 109 13.98 0.41 -17.96
C GLY A 109 13.84 -0.53 -16.76
N MET A 110 13.59 0.00 -15.56
CA MET A 110 13.39 -0.80 -14.34
C MET A 110 12.04 -1.52 -14.33
N CYS A 111 10.98 -0.93 -14.91
CA CYS A 111 9.65 -1.53 -15.00
C CYS A 111 9.58 -2.73 -15.96
N GLY A 112 10.59 -2.95 -16.81
CA GLY A 112 10.65 -4.02 -17.82
C GLY A 112 10.95 -5.43 -17.32
N SER A 113 10.89 -5.70 -16.00
CA SER A 113 11.09 -7.07 -15.50
C SER A 113 10.01 -8.00 -16.04
N LYS A 114 10.42 -8.91 -16.95
CA LYS A 114 9.61 -9.96 -17.59
C LYS A 114 8.62 -10.57 -16.59
N ARG A 115 7.33 -10.27 -16.74
CA ARG A 115 6.29 -11.10 -16.13
C ARG A 115 6.26 -12.44 -16.88
N PRO A 116 6.19 -13.58 -16.18
CA PRO A 116 5.93 -14.85 -16.83
C PRO A 116 4.58 -14.76 -17.55
N LYS A 117 4.60 -15.03 -18.86
CA LYS A 117 3.41 -15.10 -19.70
C LYS A 117 2.48 -16.16 -19.07
N LYS A 118 1.28 -15.77 -18.66
CA LYS A 118 0.25 -16.72 -18.21
C LYS A 118 -0.16 -17.55 -19.42
N THR A 119 0.45 -18.71 -19.59
CA THR A 119 -0.04 -19.75 -20.49
C THR A 119 -1.39 -20.22 -19.95
N GLY A 120 -2.41 -20.22 -20.80
CA GLY A 120 -3.76 -20.66 -20.46
C GLY A 120 -3.73 -22.06 -19.86
N SER A 121 -4.40 -22.20 -18.73
CA SER A 121 -4.54 -23.46 -18.01
C SER A 121 -5.52 -24.37 -18.74
N ASP A 122 -5.01 -25.29 -19.55
CA ASP A 122 -5.67 -26.57 -19.73
C ASP A 122 -5.35 -27.41 -18.48
N PHE A 123 -6.36 -27.67 -17.66
CA PHE A 123 -6.21 -28.40 -16.41
C PHE A 123 -6.04 -29.90 -16.70
N SER A 124 -4.82 -30.32 -17.05
CA SER A 124 -4.42 -31.72 -17.09
C SER A 124 -4.01 -32.19 -15.69
N LEU A 125 -4.34 -33.44 -15.33
CA LEU A 125 -3.98 -34.05 -14.04
C LEU A 125 -2.46 -34.05 -13.77
N GLU A 126 -1.63 -34.07 -14.82
CA GLU A 126 -0.17 -33.86 -14.73
C GLU A 126 0.21 -32.44 -14.29
N ALA A 127 -0.54 -31.41 -14.72
CA ALA A 127 -0.34 -30.04 -14.27
C ALA A 127 -0.69 -29.86 -12.79
N GLY A 128 -1.57 -30.69 -12.23
CA GLY A 128 -1.86 -30.72 -10.79
C GLY A 128 -0.67 -31.19 -9.96
N VAL A 129 0.11 -32.15 -10.46
CA VAL A 129 1.32 -32.66 -9.79
C VAL A 129 2.47 -31.67 -9.92
N GLU A 130 2.69 -31.08 -11.11
CA GLU A 130 3.68 -30.01 -11.27
C GLU A 130 3.32 -28.76 -10.44
N PHE A 131 2.04 -28.43 -10.32
CA PHE A 131 1.56 -27.36 -9.44
C PHE A 131 1.79 -27.70 -7.96
N PHE A 132 1.61 -28.96 -7.57
CA PHE A 132 1.89 -29.40 -6.21
C PHE A 132 3.39 -29.36 -5.90
N GLU A 133 4.27 -29.85 -6.78
CA GLU A 133 5.72 -29.78 -6.57
C GLU A 133 6.25 -28.34 -6.57
N THR A 134 5.80 -27.52 -7.53
CA THR A 134 6.16 -26.10 -7.59
C THR A 134 5.57 -25.33 -6.41
N GLY A 135 4.36 -25.68 -5.99
CA GLY A 135 3.66 -25.10 -4.84
C GLY A 135 4.35 -25.44 -3.54
N LEU A 136 4.77 -26.69 -3.35
CA LEU A 136 5.47 -27.16 -2.16
C LEU A 136 6.87 -26.53 -2.06
N GLY A 137 7.57 -26.38 -3.20
CA GLY A 137 8.83 -25.65 -3.27
C GLY A 137 8.69 -24.19 -2.81
N ARG A 138 7.70 -23.46 -3.35
CA ARG A 138 7.41 -22.08 -2.96
C ARG A 138 6.94 -21.97 -1.50
N PHE A 139 6.15 -22.92 -1.04
CA PHE A 139 5.68 -22.97 0.34
C PHE A 139 6.85 -23.17 1.31
N ARG A 140 7.80 -24.06 0.95
CA ARG A 140 9.04 -24.26 1.71
C ARG A 140 9.84 -22.97 1.80
N GLU A 141 10.05 -22.28 0.68
CA GLU A 141 10.78 -21.01 0.67
C GLU A 141 10.08 -19.93 1.51
N THR A 142 8.75 -19.87 1.44
CA THR A 142 7.95 -18.92 2.22
C THR A 142 8.04 -19.22 3.72
N ILE A 143 7.92 -20.50 4.12
CA ILE A 143 8.04 -20.92 5.52
C ILE A 143 9.45 -20.67 6.04
N LEU A 144 10.49 -21.00 5.27
CA LEU A 144 11.87 -20.75 5.68
C LEU A 144 12.13 -19.24 5.80
N GLY A 145 11.59 -18.43 4.89
CA GLY A 145 11.64 -16.97 5.00
C GLY A 145 10.94 -16.46 6.25
N LEU A 146 9.74 -16.98 6.55
CA LEU A 146 9.00 -16.64 7.77
C LEU A 146 9.78 -17.07 9.02
N ALA A 147 10.34 -18.27 9.04
CA ALA A 147 11.12 -18.80 10.15
C ALA A 147 12.41 -17.98 10.38
N CYS A 148 13.13 -17.61 9.32
CA CYS A 148 14.28 -16.71 9.41
C CYS A 148 13.88 -15.34 9.94
N PHE A 149 12.77 -14.78 9.46
CA PHE A 149 12.26 -13.51 9.96
C PHE A 149 11.92 -13.58 11.47
N TRP A 150 11.23 -14.63 11.90
CA TRP A 150 10.96 -14.88 13.31
C TRP A 150 12.24 -15.07 14.13
N ALA A 151 13.25 -15.76 13.57
CA ALA A 151 14.53 -15.97 14.22
C ALA A 151 15.31 -14.65 14.39
N GLU A 152 15.31 -13.78 13.37
CA GLU A 152 15.91 -12.44 13.42
C GLU A 152 15.19 -11.55 14.45
N TRP A 153 13.87 -11.66 14.53
CA TRP A 153 13.07 -10.91 15.49
C TRP A 153 13.34 -11.38 16.92
N LEU A 154 13.37 -12.69 17.14
CA LEU A 154 13.66 -13.30 18.43
C LEU A 154 15.11 -13.01 18.86
N SER A 155 16.08 -13.03 17.93
CA SER A 155 17.47 -12.70 18.23
C SER A 155 17.60 -11.24 18.63
N ALA A 156 17.00 -10.30 17.90
CA ALA A 156 16.98 -8.89 18.26
C ALA A 156 16.34 -8.65 19.64
N PHE A 157 15.25 -9.38 19.94
CA PHE A 157 14.58 -9.34 21.23
C PHE A 157 15.48 -9.88 22.36
N LEU A 158 16.15 -11.01 22.14
CA LEU A 158 17.13 -11.57 23.09
C LEU A 158 18.31 -10.62 23.32
N LEU A 159 18.84 -10.00 22.27
CA LEU A 159 19.91 -9.00 22.37
C LEU A 159 19.48 -7.77 23.19
N LEU A 160 18.19 -7.41 23.15
CA LEU A 160 17.60 -6.37 23.99
C LEU A 160 17.63 -6.76 25.47
N PHE A 161 17.27 -8.00 25.82
CA PHE A 161 17.38 -8.49 27.20
C PHE A 161 18.82 -8.62 27.69
N ILE A 162 19.77 -8.92 26.80
CA ILE A 162 21.20 -9.08 27.13
C ILE A 162 21.93 -7.72 27.16
N GLY A 163 21.24 -6.61 26.86
CA GLY A 163 21.81 -5.26 26.91
C GLY A 163 22.85 -4.97 25.82
N ARG A 164 22.94 -5.83 24.79
CA ARG A 164 23.81 -5.64 23.60
C ARG A 164 23.06 -5.07 22.41
N SER A 165 21.79 -4.71 22.58
CA SER A 165 21.01 -4.01 21.56
C SER A 165 21.56 -2.60 21.34
N GLY A 166 21.62 -2.16 20.07
CA GLY A 166 21.97 -0.78 19.70
C GLY A 166 20.90 0.26 20.12
N MET A 167 19.86 -0.17 20.82
CA MET A 167 18.80 0.69 21.35
C MET A 167 19.33 1.56 22.50
N ARG A 168 19.13 2.88 22.39
CA ARG A 168 19.44 3.81 23.47
C ARG A 168 18.38 3.72 24.55
N LEU A 169 18.75 3.18 25.72
CA LEU A 169 17.83 3.06 26.86
C LEU A 169 17.20 4.41 27.26
N ARG A 170 17.90 5.53 27.04
CA ARG A 170 17.35 6.87 27.24
C ARG A 170 16.12 7.14 26.38
N ASP A 171 16.12 6.72 25.12
CA ASP A 171 15.00 6.95 24.21
C ASP A 171 13.79 6.11 24.62
N LEU A 172 14.03 4.86 25.05
CA LEU A 172 12.99 3.99 25.64
C LEU A 172 12.37 4.62 26.89
N ILE A 173 13.18 5.11 27.82
CA ILE A 173 12.70 5.75 29.06
C ILE A 173 11.94 7.04 28.74
N MET A 174 12.40 7.83 27.77
CA MET A 174 11.69 9.05 27.34
C MET A 174 10.32 8.71 26.75
N ALA A 175 10.24 7.69 25.88
CA ALA A 175 8.96 7.22 25.33
C ALA A 175 8.03 6.70 26.44
N CYS A 176 8.54 5.85 27.34
CA CYS A 176 7.78 5.31 28.47
C CYS A 176 7.26 6.43 29.39
N ARG A 177 8.08 7.46 29.66
CA ARG A 177 7.66 8.61 30.47
C ARG A 177 6.59 9.43 29.78
N SER A 178 6.71 9.69 28.47
CA SER A 178 5.72 10.47 27.71
C SER A 178 4.37 9.76 27.64
N CYS A 179 4.37 8.47 27.27
CA CYS A 179 3.15 7.67 27.16
C CYS A 179 2.54 7.36 28.54
N GLY A 180 3.37 6.98 29.51
CA GLY A 180 2.93 6.67 30.87
C GLY A 180 2.35 7.87 31.60
N ALA A 181 3.02 9.04 31.55
CA ALA A 181 2.52 10.24 32.22
C ALA A 181 1.16 10.70 31.66
N SER A 182 0.96 10.56 30.36
CA SER A 182 -0.30 10.92 29.70
C SER A 182 -1.44 9.95 30.05
N ALA A 183 -1.14 8.67 30.28
CA ALA A 183 -2.14 7.64 30.58
C ALA A 183 -2.56 7.59 32.06
N LEU A 184 -1.69 8.04 32.98
CA LEU A 184 -1.91 7.96 34.43
C LEU A 184 -3.28 8.49 34.91
N PRO A 185 -3.77 9.67 34.48
CA PRO A 185 -5.04 10.22 34.98
C PRO A 185 -6.25 9.35 34.63
N ILE A 186 -6.26 8.75 33.43
CA ILE A 186 -7.36 7.92 32.96
C ILE A 186 -7.33 6.55 33.66
N VAL A 187 -6.15 5.93 33.73
CA VAL A 187 -6.00 4.60 34.35
C VAL A 187 -6.34 4.66 35.85
N THR A 188 -5.87 5.69 36.57
CA THR A 188 -6.17 5.85 38.00
C THR A 188 -7.67 6.03 38.26
N LEU A 189 -8.35 6.85 37.45
CA LEU A 189 -9.78 7.08 37.58
C LEU A 189 -10.59 5.81 37.34
N ILE A 190 -10.29 5.06 36.27
CA ILE A 190 -10.99 3.81 35.95
C ILE A 190 -10.69 2.75 37.01
N SER A 191 -9.44 2.60 37.47
CA SER A 191 -9.09 1.61 38.49
C SER A 191 -9.79 1.90 39.83
N PHE A 192 -9.89 3.18 40.20
CA PHE A 192 -10.62 3.60 41.40
C PHE A 192 -12.12 3.31 41.29
N LEU A 193 -12.74 3.73 40.18
CA LEU A 193 -14.17 3.56 39.98
C LEU A 193 -14.55 2.07 39.89
N THR A 194 -13.78 1.27 39.15
CA THR A 194 -13.99 -0.18 39.03
C THR A 194 -13.79 -0.90 40.36
N GLY A 195 -12.81 -0.50 41.17
CA GLY A 195 -12.65 -1.05 42.52
C GLY A 195 -13.85 -0.76 43.42
N LEU A 196 -14.40 0.46 43.34
CA LEU A 196 -15.58 0.86 44.09
C LEU A 196 -16.84 0.11 43.63
N THR A 197 -17.05 -0.05 42.32
CA THR A 197 -18.19 -0.82 41.80
C THR A 197 -18.07 -2.30 42.16
N MET A 198 -16.88 -2.90 42.12
CA MET A 198 -16.65 -4.27 42.58
C MET A 198 -16.93 -4.45 44.06
N ALA A 199 -16.51 -3.51 44.91
CA ALA A 199 -16.80 -3.57 46.34
C ALA A 199 -18.31 -3.56 46.61
N PHE A 200 -19.07 -2.73 45.88
CA PHE A 200 -20.53 -2.69 46.00
C PHE A 200 -21.18 -3.99 45.53
N VAL A 201 -20.84 -4.45 44.32
CA VAL A 201 -21.38 -5.69 43.74
C VAL A 201 -21.03 -6.91 44.60
N GLY A 202 -19.78 -7.00 45.06
CA GLY A 202 -19.31 -8.07 45.93
C GLY A 202 -19.95 -8.04 47.32
N SER A 203 -20.21 -6.86 47.90
CA SER A 203 -20.90 -6.73 49.18
C SER A 203 -22.31 -7.34 49.15
N VAL A 204 -23.09 -7.02 48.11
CA VAL A 204 -24.46 -7.54 47.95
C VAL A 204 -24.48 -9.06 47.78
N GLN A 205 -23.42 -9.63 47.19
CA GLN A 205 -23.29 -11.07 46.97
C GLN A 205 -22.85 -11.79 48.25
N LEU A 206 -21.83 -11.27 48.95
CA LEU A 206 -21.28 -11.83 50.17
C LEU A 206 -22.22 -11.67 51.38
N GLU A 207 -23.11 -10.69 51.36
CA GLU A 207 -24.15 -10.51 52.38
C GLU A 207 -25.07 -11.74 52.49
N LYS A 208 -25.39 -12.40 51.37
CA LYS A 208 -26.22 -13.62 51.36
C LYS A 208 -25.56 -14.81 52.07
N PHE A 209 -24.23 -14.77 52.17
CA PHE A 209 -23.42 -15.81 52.83
C PHE A 209 -22.89 -15.35 54.19
N ASN A 210 -23.33 -14.18 54.68
CA ASN A 210 -22.85 -13.56 55.92
C ASN A 210 -21.31 -13.37 55.95
N ALA A 211 -20.70 -13.13 54.78
CA ALA A 211 -19.25 -13.18 54.56
C ALA A 211 -18.65 -11.79 54.21
N LYS A 212 -19.20 -10.72 54.80
CA LYS A 212 -18.84 -9.32 54.46
C LYS A 212 -17.37 -8.97 54.73
N ILE A 213 -16.69 -9.69 55.63
CA ILE A 213 -15.27 -9.43 55.93
C ILE A 213 -14.35 -9.74 54.74
N TYR A 214 -14.76 -10.62 53.83
CA TYR A 214 -13.97 -11.04 52.66
C TYR A 214 -14.13 -10.13 51.44
N ILE A 215 -14.88 -9.02 51.55
CA ILE A 215 -15.08 -8.08 50.43
C ILE A 215 -13.72 -7.50 49.98
N ALA A 216 -12.84 -7.14 50.93
CA ALA A 216 -11.53 -6.59 50.62
C ALA A 216 -10.63 -7.58 49.87
N ASP A 217 -10.64 -8.85 50.29
CA ASP A 217 -9.86 -9.92 49.66
C ASP A 217 -10.38 -10.23 48.25
N LEU A 218 -11.70 -10.24 48.07
CA LEU A 218 -12.33 -10.45 46.76
C LEU A 218 -11.92 -9.34 45.79
N VAL A 219 -12.10 -8.07 46.19
CA VAL A 219 -11.80 -6.93 45.31
C VAL A 219 -10.31 -6.88 44.98
N SER A 220 -9.43 -7.06 45.96
CA SER A 220 -7.99 -7.02 45.73
C SER A 220 -7.51 -8.14 44.79
N LEU A 221 -7.99 -9.38 44.99
CA LEU A 221 -7.64 -10.51 44.13
C LEU A 221 -8.21 -10.36 42.71
N ALA A 222 -9.47 -9.93 42.59
CA ALA A 222 -10.12 -9.73 41.30
C ALA A 222 -9.47 -8.61 40.48
N MET A 223 -9.05 -7.52 41.14
CA MET A 223 -8.41 -6.39 40.47
C MET A 223 -7.02 -6.75 39.93
N VAL A 224 -6.21 -7.47 40.71
CA VAL A 224 -4.84 -7.86 40.29
C VAL A 224 -4.88 -8.90 39.17
N ARG A 225 -5.78 -9.88 39.25
CA ARG A 225 -5.78 -11.03 38.35
C ARG A 225 -6.54 -10.80 37.05
N GLU A 226 -7.73 -10.20 37.13
CA GLU A 226 -8.66 -10.14 36.01
C GLU A 226 -8.71 -8.73 35.42
N MET A 227 -8.96 -7.72 36.26
CA MET A 227 -9.18 -6.35 35.76
C MET A 227 -7.89 -5.69 35.27
N GLY A 228 -6.72 -6.00 35.84
CA GLY A 228 -5.45 -5.45 35.38
C GLY A 228 -5.16 -5.76 33.91
N ALA A 229 -5.30 -7.03 33.51
CA ALA A 229 -5.08 -7.45 32.12
C ALA A 229 -6.17 -6.90 31.18
N LEU A 230 -7.44 -6.92 31.62
CA LEU A 230 -8.57 -6.43 30.84
C LEU A 230 -8.47 -4.92 30.59
N MET A 231 -8.15 -4.13 31.61
CA MET A 231 -8.02 -2.68 31.50
C MET A 231 -6.90 -2.28 30.53
N VAL A 232 -5.74 -2.94 30.58
CA VAL A 232 -4.64 -2.69 29.63
C VAL A 232 -5.07 -3.02 28.20
N ALA A 233 -5.79 -4.13 28.00
CA ALA A 233 -6.28 -4.52 26.68
C ALA A 233 -7.27 -3.48 26.09
N ILE A 234 -8.18 -2.93 26.90
CA ILE A 234 -9.16 -1.94 26.43
C ILE A 234 -8.53 -0.58 26.17
N VAL A 235 -7.58 -0.15 27.01
CA VAL A 235 -6.97 1.19 26.88
C VAL A 235 -5.94 1.25 25.74
N MET A 236 -5.32 0.11 25.39
CA MET A 236 -4.30 0.06 24.33
C MET A 236 -4.87 -0.22 22.92
N ALA A 237 -6.09 -0.75 22.83
CA ALA A 237 -6.80 -1.02 21.57
C ALA A 237 -7.36 0.27 20.96
#